data_AF-A0AAW2KQJ0-F1
#
_entry.id   AF-A0AAW2KQJ0-F1
#
_cell.length_a   1.000
_cell.length_b   1.000
_cell.length_c   1.000
_cell.angle_alpha   90.00
_cell.angle_beta   90.00
_cell.angle_gamma   90.00
#
_symmetry.space_group_name_H-M   'P 1'
#
loop_
_entity.id
_entity.type
_entity.pdbx_description
1 polymer ?
#
loop_
_entity_poly.entity_id
_entity_poly.type
_entity_poly.pdbx_seq_one_letter_code
_entity_poly.pdbx_strand_id
1 'polypeptide(L)'
;MAFRQIVFLLLVFLPMILAAFTWADTVLLSEDVADLRDQDGAVSQSEAAELELRQLKSKISYLETIIEDRTAVVKRKDGGIKQLEKVINSLASLQTAEKESSEVKERIGEVNARANELEKQILNLNKEIEAQNRKKDKLESQANAAEEKIEGLKLKLEKLQKINNEQTSRIHKAQRALQAAEEEMLKAKLEASSMTKQLKEVHRAWSPSWFSAHIVHCQSFVLTLWNQIGRPVFNPTIQEALKQKYEVEKWVQHHLETIKRKWFPTINEHYKAIVENYHPLLQSFSTQVIQYHHVAQSTIKRHILNIQETVDPYFQEAKMFMKPYVDQVTEITKPHLDKACLFAKPFSKKVIHYHQKISKNVREYHSLVQATLHETLNSYELTKPLATEGLVQFLASILIVLPVILLFRTLLSKEPKKRQRSSHRSHTRRRAKHANASK
;
A
#
# COMPACT_ATOMS: atom_id res chain seq x y z
N MET A 1 6.40 -7.91 6.84
CA MET A 1 6.42 -8.64 5.55
C MET A 1 5.33 -8.14 4.61
N ALA A 2 4.04 -8.42 4.88
CA ALA A 2 2.94 -8.19 3.93
C ALA A 2 2.89 -6.80 3.27
N PHE A 3 3.04 -5.71 4.03
CA PHE A 3 3.02 -4.35 3.48
C PHE A 3 4.06 -4.13 2.37
N ARG A 4 5.30 -4.64 2.53
CA ARG A 4 6.32 -4.61 1.46
C ARG A 4 5.91 -5.42 0.23
N GLN A 5 5.23 -6.55 0.39
CA GLN A 5 4.73 -7.34 -0.74
C GLN A 5 3.56 -6.66 -1.45
N ILE A 6 2.66 -6.00 -0.72
CA ILE A 6 1.53 -5.24 -1.29
C ILE A 6 2.05 -4.01 -2.05
N VAL A 7 2.99 -3.26 -1.46
CA VAL A 7 3.66 -2.14 -2.14
C VAL A 7 4.42 -2.62 -3.37
N PHE A 8 5.13 -3.76 -3.31
CA PHE A 8 5.83 -4.31 -4.49
C PHE A 8 4.87 -4.79 -5.59
N LEU A 9 3.73 -5.40 -5.23
CA LEU A 9 2.69 -5.75 -6.20
C LEU A 9 2.08 -4.51 -6.85
N LEU A 10 1.76 -3.47 -6.07
CA LEU A 10 1.35 -2.18 -6.61
C LEU A 10 2.42 -1.59 -7.53
N LEU A 11 3.70 -1.61 -7.13
CA LEU A 11 4.82 -1.10 -7.94
C LEU A 11 5.09 -1.92 -9.22
N VAL A 12 4.52 -3.12 -9.36
CA VAL A 12 4.64 -3.99 -10.55
C VAL A 12 3.40 -3.94 -11.44
N PHE A 13 2.19 -3.78 -10.87
CA PHE A 13 0.95 -3.66 -11.64
C PHE A 13 0.60 -2.21 -12.01
N LEU A 14 1.03 -1.20 -11.24
CA LEU A 14 0.89 0.21 -11.59
C LEU A 14 1.65 0.56 -12.90
N PRO A 15 2.92 0.16 -13.14
CA PRO A 15 3.54 0.35 -14.44
C PRO A 15 2.91 -0.52 -15.54
N MET A 16 2.23 -1.63 -15.21
CA MET A 16 1.45 -2.38 -16.22
C MET A 16 0.19 -1.61 -16.66
N ILE A 17 -0.41 -0.83 -15.75
CA ILE A 17 -1.53 0.07 -16.02
C ILE A 17 -1.04 1.35 -16.75
N LEU A 18 0.15 1.86 -16.44
CA LEU A 18 0.74 3.05 -17.08
C LEU A 18 1.45 2.76 -18.42
N ALA A 19 1.97 1.55 -18.64
CA ALA A 19 2.54 1.13 -19.92
C ALA A 19 1.46 0.93 -21.01
N ALA A 20 0.17 0.85 -20.61
CA ALA A 20 -0.95 1.01 -21.53
C ALA A 20 -1.12 2.46 -22.04
N PHE A 21 -0.32 3.42 -21.55
CA PHE A 21 -0.40 4.84 -21.89
C PHE A 21 0.86 5.39 -22.60
N THR A 22 2.09 4.99 -22.23
CA THR A 22 3.32 5.60 -22.80
C THR A 22 4.58 4.72 -22.90
N TRP A 23 5.17 4.73 -24.11
CA TRP A 23 6.63 4.74 -24.43
C TRP A 23 7.48 3.43 -24.46
N ALA A 24 8.59 3.54 -25.20
CA ALA A 24 9.77 2.67 -25.37
C ALA A 24 10.89 3.52 -26.05
N ASP A 25 12.22 3.34 -25.95
CA ASP A 25 13.14 2.55 -25.08
C ASP A 25 14.61 3.04 -25.34
N THR A 26 15.54 3.12 -24.34
CA THR A 26 16.99 3.46 -24.55
C THR A 26 17.99 3.12 -23.40
N VAL A 27 19.20 2.56 -23.71
CA VAL A 27 20.42 2.27 -22.84
C VAL A 27 21.72 2.10 -23.72
N LEU A 28 22.95 1.78 -23.22
CA LEU A 28 24.10 2.67 -22.83
C LEU A 28 25.49 1.90 -22.67
N LEU A 29 26.68 2.60 -22.67
CA LEU A 29 28.08 2.19 -22.22
C LEU A 29 28.94 1.20 -23.09
N SER A 30 30.29 0.96 -23.01
CA SER A 30 31.58 1.59 -22.49
C SER A 30 32.77 0.52 -22.55
N GLU A 31 34.15 0.61 -22.51
CA GLU A 31 35.41 1.43 -22.77
C GLU A 31 36.66 0.46 -22.50
N ASP A 32 38.03 0.62 -22.56
CA ASP A 32 39.19 1.32 -23.25
C ASP A 32 40.57 0.68 -22.70
N VAL A 33 41.92 0.86 -22.93
CA VAL A 33 42.95 1.59 -23.80
C VAL A 33 44.44 1.03 -23.61
N ALA A 34 45.52 1.59 -24.26
CA ALA A 34 47.03 1.54 -23.98
C ALA A 34 47.98 0.40 -24.59
N ASP A 35 49.36 0.36 -24.59
CA ASP A 35 50.51 1.24 -24.12
C ASP A 35 52.01 0.95 -24.65
N LEU A 36 52.98 1.91 -24.43
CA LEU A 36 54.49 1.99 -24.18
C LEU A 36 55.77 1.35 -24.90
N ARG A 37 56.81 2.22 -25.19
CA ARG A 37 58.35 2.25 -24.95
C ARG A 37 59.41 1.23 -25.55
N ASP A 38 60.79 1.33 -25.54
CA ASP A 38 61.90 2.27 -25.07
C ASP A 38 63.37 2.09 -25.69
N GLN A 39 64.32 3.04 -25.42
CA GLN A 39 65.85 3.12 -25.30
C GLN A 39 66.96 2.27 -26.05
N ASP A 40 68.19 2.86 -26.28
CA ASP A 40 69.54 2.53 -25.65
C ASP A 40 70.81 3.21 -26.33
N GLY A 41 72.04 3.13 -25.74
CA GLY A 41 73.37 3.46 -26.34
C GLY A 41 74.61 3.50 -25.39
N ALA A 42 75.85 3.14 -25.83
CA ALA A 42 77.02 2.93 -24.92
C ALA A 42 78.49 3.06 -25.46
N VAL A 43 79.41 3.50 -24.56
CA VAL A 43 80.82 3.03 -24.29
C VAL A 43 81.95 3.21 -25.36
N SER A 44 83.27 3.08 -25.05
CA SER A 44 84.23 3.90 -24.23
C SER A 44 85.61 3.20 -24.04
N GLN A 45 86.78 3.84 -24.32
CA GLN A 45 88.15 3.31 -23.96
C GLN A 45 89.35 4.29 -24.13
N SER A 46 90.29 4.36 -23.17
CA SER A 46 91.67 4.92 -23.31
C SER A 46 92.65 4.41 -22.21
N GLU A 47 92.69 3.08 -22.01
CA GLU A 47 92.73 2.52 -20.64
C GLU A 47 94.04 2.58 -19.81
N ALA A 48 95.20 2.93 -20.39
CA ALA A 48 96.49 2.92 -19.68
C ALA A 48 96.94 4.30 -19.18
N ALA A 49 96.87 5.34 -20.02
CA ALA A 49 96.94 6.72 -19.55
C ALA A 49 95.78 7.00 -18.59
N GLU A 50 94.62 6.38 -18.84
CA GLU A 50 93.54 6.29 -17.87
C GLU A 50 93.94 5.71 -16.52
N LEU A 51 95.04 4.99 -16.25
CA LEU A 51 95.23 4.46 -14.88
C LEU A 51 95.67 5.53 -13.89
N GLU A 52 96.72 6.30 -14.21
CA GLU A 52 97.14 7.45 -13.39
C GLU A 52 96.18 8.62 -13.55
N LEU A 53 95.60 8.81 -14.75
CA LEU A 53 94.52 9.76 -14.94
C LEU A 53 93.26 9.31 -14.18
N ARG A 54 92.93 8.01 -14.04
CA ARG A 54 91.86 7.51 -13.12
C ARG A 54 92.24 7.78 -11.68
N GLN A 55 93.50 7.77 -11.29
CA GLN A 55 93.91 8.03 -9.90
C GLN A 55 93.84 9.53 -9.56
N LEU A 56 94.28 10.42 -10.46
CA LEU A 56 94.02 11.86 -10.33
C LEU A 56 92.54 12.18 -10.49
N LYS A 57 91.84 11.59 -11.46
CA LYS A 57 90.40 11.77 -11.72
C LYS A 57 89.52 11.14 -10.66
N SER A 58 89.97 10.14 -9.89
CA SER A 58 89.24 9.65 -8.71
C SER A 58 89.48 10.56 -7.52
N LYS A 59 90.66 11.18 -7.37
CA LYS A 59 90.90 12.23 -6.37
C LYS A 59 90.16 13.52 -6.70
N ILE A 60 90.17 13.92 -7.97
CA ILE A 60 89.45 15.07 -8.51
C ILE A 60 87.95 14.77 -8.44
N SER A 61 87.45 13.63 -8.92
CA SER A 61 86.04 13.25 -8.78
C SER A 61 85.60 13.07 -7.31
N TYR A 62 86.49 12.66 -6.39
CA TYR A 62 86.20 12.67 -4.95
C TYR A 62 86.10 14.11 -4.40
N LEU A 63 86.99 15.01 -4.82
CA LEU A 63 86.91 16.44 -4.45
C LEU A 63 85.74 17.15 -5.14
N GLU A 64 85.40 16.82 -6.38
CA GLU A 64 84.26 17.30 -7.15
C GLU A 64 82.95 16.76 -6.59
N THR A 65 82.87 15.50 -6.15
CA THR A 65 81.68 14.99 -5.45
C THR A 65 81.56 15.56 -4.04
N ILE A 66 82.67 15.83 -3.35
CA ILE A 66 82.63 16.64 -2.12
C ILE A 66 82.19 18.08 -2.42
N ILE A 67 82.66 18.71 -3.50
CA ILE A 67 82.30 20.09 -3.87
C ILE A 67 80.85 20.14 -4.35
N GLU A 68 80.36 19.16 -5.11
CA GLU A 68 78.99 19.07 -5.59
C GLU A 68 78.03 18.71 -4.45
N ASP A 69 78.38 17.80 -3.54
CA ASP A 69 77.59 17.57 -2.33
C ASP A 69 77.60 18.80 -1.42
N ARG A 70 78.75 19.46 -1.20
CA ARG A 70 78.83 20.73 -0.48
C ARG A 70 78.01 21.82 -1.17
N THR A 71 78.01 21.88 -2.50
CA THR A 71 77.24 22.85 -3.30
C THR A 71 75.76 22.54 -3.29
N ALA A 72 75.37 21.26 -3.31
CA ALA A 72 73.99 20.81 -3.15
C ALA A 72 73.49 21.04 -1.72
N VAL A 73 74.33 20.84 -0.70
CA VAL A 73 74.06 21.19 0.70
C VAL A 73 73.96 22.70 0.88
N VAL A 74 74.82 23.50 0.23
CA VAL A 74 74.72 24.96 0.21
C VAL A 74 73.46 25.42 -0.49
N LYS A 75 73.12 24.92 -1.69
CA LYS A 75 71.85 25.20 -2.39
C LYS A 75 70.62 24.78 -1.57
N ARG A 76 70.68 23.65 -0.87
CA ARG A 76 69.60 23.15 0.00
C ARG A 76 69.46 23.99 1.27
N LYS A 77 70.57 24.48 1.83
CA LYS A 77 70.58 25.44 2.94
C LYS A 77 70.14 26.84 2.51
N ASP A 78 70.54 27.32 1.34
CA ASP A 78 70.10 28.58 0.73
C ASP A 78 68.60 28.55 0.41
N GLY A 79 68.08 27.44 -0.13
CA GLY A 79 66.64 27.20 -0.27
C GLY A 79 65.92 27.17 1.09
N GLY A 80 66.53 26.55 2.11
CA GLY A 80 66.02 26.56 3.48
C GLY A 80 66.05 27.95 4.13
N ILE A 81 67.08 28.76 3.87
CA ILE A 81 67.20 30.15 4.29
C ILE A 81 66.13 30.99 3.60
N LYS A 82 65.90 30.83 2.29
CA LYS A 82 64.82 31.51 1.55
C LYS A 82 63.42 31.10 2.03
N GLN A 83 63.23 29.87 2.49
CA GLN A 83 62.00 29.45 3.17
C GLN A 83 61.87 30.08 4.56
N LEU A 84 62.93 30.10 5.36
CA LEU A 84 62.95 30.78 6.67
C LEU A 84 62.75 32.29 6.53
N GLU A 85 63.35 32.93 5.53
CA GLU A 85 63.22 34.34 5.20
C GLU A 85 61.81 34.67 4.69
N LYS A 86 61.17 33.78 3.92
CA LYS A 86 59.74 33.89 3.60
C LYS A 86 58.87 33.76 4.85
N VAL A 87 59.18 32.82 5.74
CA VAL A 87 58.46 32.63 7.03
C VAL A 87 58.64 33.85 7.94
N ILE A 88 59.85 34.39 8.05
CA ILE A 88 60.19 35.59 8.80
C ILE A 88 59.48 36.82 8.22
N ASN A 89 59.43 36.98 6.89
CA ASN A 89 58.66 38.06 6.28
C ASN A 89 57.15 37.91 6.53
N SER A 90 56.60 36.69 6.53
CA SER A 90 55.20 36.48 6.94
C SER A 90 54.97 36.72 8.44
N LEU A 91 55.93 36.39 9.31
CA LEU A 91 55.87 36.71 10.74
C LEU A 91 56.01 38.22 11.00
N ALA A 92 56.84 38.93 10.24
CA ALA A 92 56.94 40.38 10.28
C ALA A 92 55.61 41.03 9.85
N SER A 93 54.94 40.50 8.82
CA SER A 93 53.60 40.95 8.42
C SER A 93 52.49 40.65 9.44
N LEU A 94 52.70 39.66 10.33
CA LEU A 94 51.84 39.39 11.49
C LEU A 94 52.18 40.28 12.69
N GLN A 95 53.46 40.61 12.92
CA GLN A 95 53.89 41.51 13.99
C GLN A 95 53.56 42.99 13.74
N THR A 96 53.15 43.36 12.51
CA THR A 96 52.51 44.66 12.25
C THR A 96 51.01 44.71 12.56
N ALA A 97 50.41 43.63 13.08
CA ALA A 97 48.97 43.50 13.29
C ALA A 97 48.54 43.19 14.75
N GLU A 98 49.41 43.37 15.75
CA GLU A 98 49.04 43.17 17.17
C GLU A 98 48.65 44.49 17.86
N LYS A 99 47.51 45.09 17.46
CA LYS A 99 46.92 46.22 18.20
C LYS A 99 45.40 46.36 18.12
N GLU A 100 44.64 45.26 18.17
CA GLU A 100 43.17 45.35 18.25
C GLU A 100 42.53 44.32 19.20
N SER A 101 42.80 44.47 20.50
CA SER A 101 42.20 43.70 21.60
C SER A 101 40.70 44.04 21.86
N SER A 102 39.94 44.37 20.81
CA SER A 102 38.51 44.68 20.87
C SER A 102 37.68 43.53 20.30
N GLU A 103 37.89 43.19 19.02
CA GLU A 103 36.99 42.34 18.24
C GLU A 103 36.85 40.91 18.81
N VAL A 104 37.92 40.33 19.36
CA VAL A 104 37.88 38.99 19.98
C VAL A 104 37.00 38.99 21.23
N LYS A 105 37.03 40.07 22.02
CA LYS A 105 36.23 40.19 23.25
C LYS A 105 34.75 40.43 22.94
N GLU A 106 34.49 41.20 21.88
CA GLU A 106 33.16 41.44 21.32
C GLU A 106 32.53 40.16 20.75
N ARG A 107 33.28 39.40 19.93
CA ARG A 107 32.86 38.09 19.41
C ARG A 107 32.57 37.06 20.50
N ILE A 108 33.33 37.06 21.61
CA ILE A 108 33.03 36.22 22.79
C ILE A 108 31.73 36.67 23.46
N GLY A 109 31.49 37.99 23.55
CA GLY A 109 30.22 38.56 24.02
C GLY A 109 29.03 38.10 23.17
N GLU A 110 29.15 38.18 21.84
CA GLU A 110 28.14 37.68 20.90
C GLU A 110 27.87 36.18 21.05
N VAL A 111 28.91 35.35 21.14
CA VAL A 111 28.76 33.89 21.28
C VAL A 111 28.03 33.55 22.58
N ASN A 112 28.35 34.21 23.68
CA ASN A 112 27.65 34.02 24.96
C ASN A 112 26.20 34.55 24.90
N ALA A 113 25.94 35.67 24.23
CA ALA A 113 24.57 36.17 24.02
C ALA A 113 23.72 35.19 23.19
N ARG A 114 24.30 34.62 22.12
CA ARG A 114 23.66 33.58 21.30
C ARG A 114 23.43 32.29 22.09
N ALA A 115 24.37 31.88 22.95
CA ALA A 115 24.21 30.72 23.83
C ALA A 115 23.06 30.90 24.83
N ASN A 116 23.00 32.05 25.53
CA ASN A 116 21.92 32.38 26.45
C ASN A 116 20.55 32.44 25.76
N GLU A 117 20.51 32.87 24.50
CA GLU A 117 19.27 32.92 23.70
C GLU A 117 18.83 31.52 23.23
N LEU A 118 19.76 30.66 22.83
CA LEU A 118 19.49 29.24 22.57
C LEU A 118 19.01 28.51 23.82
N GLU A 119 19.56 28.81 25.00
CA GLU A 119 19.11 28.25 26.27
C GLU A 119 17.66 28.64 26.59
N LYS A 120 17.29 29.93 26.42
CA LYS A 120 15.87 30.36 26.54
C LYS A 120 14.96 29.62 25.56
N GLN A 121 15.41 29.41 24.32
CA GLN A 121 14.62 28.69 23.31
C GLN A 121 14.44 27.21 23.70
N ILE A 122 15.47 26.55 24.22
CA ILE A 122 15.39 25.19 24.76
C ILE A 122 14.42 25.12 25.96
N LEU A 123 14.51 26.07 26.90
CA LEU A 123 13.60 26.17 28.05
C LEU A 123 12.14 26.42 27.63
N ASN A 124 11.90 27.17 26.56
CA ASN A 124 10.56 27.41 26.04
C ASN A 124 10.01 26.20 25.28
N LEU A 125 10.85 25.53 24.48
CA LEU A 125 10.51 24.28 23.79
C LEU A 125 10.17 23.17 24.78
N ASN A 126 10.93 23.01 25.87
CA ASN A 126 10.63 22.04 26.93
C ASN A 126 9.26 22.29 27.58
N LYS A 127 8.87 23.56 27.82
CA LYS A 127 7.55 23.91 28.36
C LYS A 127 6.42 23.56 27.40
N GLU A 128 6.58 23.78 26.09
CA GLU A 128 5.58 23.37 25.11
C GLU A 128 5.54 21.84 24.94
N ILE A 129 6.67 21.13 25.02
CA ILE A 129 6.71 19.65 25.05
C ILE A 129 5.96 19.11 26.27
N GLU A 130 6.16 19.67 27.46
CA GLU A 130 5.37 19.31 28.64
C GLU A 130 3.87 19.60 28.44
N ALA A 131 3.52 20.75 27.88
CA ALA A 131 2.13 21.11 27.60
C ALA A 131 1.49 20.17 26.57
N GLN A 132 2.24 19.72 25.55
CA GLN A 132 1.80 18.75 24.56
C GLN A 132 1.67 17.33 25.12
N ASN A 133 2.59 16.90 25.99
CA ASN A 133 2.46 15.62 26.69
C ASN A 133 1.19 15.60 27.57
N ARG A 134 0.94 16.64 28.38
CA ARG A 134 -0.30 16.73 29.18
C ARG A 134 -1.58 16.76 28.31
N LYS A 135 -1.53 17.35 27.10
CA LYS A 135 -2.62 17.28 26.11
C LYS A 135 -2.77 15.84 25.56
N LYS A 136 -1.67 15.17 25.23
CA LYS A 136 -1.63 13.76 24.77
C LYS A 136 -2.24 12.83 25.82
N ASP A 137 -1.81 12.90 27.08
CA ASP A 137 -2.28 12.01 28.15
C ASP A 137 -3.80 12.16 28.39
N LYS A 138 -4.32 13.39 28.25
CA LYS A 138 -5.76 13.66 28.27
C LYS A 138 -6.50 13.08 27.07
N LEU A 139 -5.93 13.14 25.87
CA LEU A 139 -6.51 12.52 24.67
C LEU A 139 -6.44 10.99 24.71
N GLU A 140 -5.36 10.43 25.26
CA GLU A 140 -5.15 8.98 25.42
C GLU A 140 -6.14 8.39 26.43
N SER A 141 -6.31 9.03 27.60
CA SER A 141 -7.36 8.65 28.55
C SER A 141 -8.79 8.83 28.02
N GLN A 142 -9.04 9.85 27.18
CA GLN A 142 -10.32 9.99 26.48
C GLN A 142 -10.54 8.93 25.39
N ALA A 143 -9.49 8.51 24.68
CA ALA A 143 -9.55 7.45 23.68
C ALA A 143 -9.85 6.09 24.35
N ASN A 144 -9.13 5.73 25.41
CA ASN A 144 -9.36 4.51 26.17
C ASN A 144 -10.81 4.46 26.73
N ALA A 145 -11.29 5.57 27.31
CA ALA A 145 -12.66 5.70 27.81
C ALA A 145 -13.73 5.80 26.69
N ALA A 146 -13.34 5.88 25.42
CA ALA A 146 -14.22 5.72 24.27
C ALA A 146 -14.18 4.27 23.73
N GLU A 147 -13.02 3.64 23.71
CA GLU A 147 -12.83 2.23 23.33
C GLU A 147 -13.59 1.27 24.26
N GLU A 148 -13.53 1.48 25.58
CA GLU A 148 -14.36 0.74 26.56
C GLU A 148 -15.85 0.86 26.26
N LYS A 149 -16.32 2.04 25.84
CA LYS A 149 -17.73 2.27 25.47
C LYS A 149 -18.07 1.61 24.14
N ILE A 150 -17.15 1.56 23.18
CA ILE A 150 -17.32 0.88 21.90
C ILE A 150 -17.44 -0.63 22.12
N GLU A 151 -16.56 -1.25 22.92
CA GLU A 151 -16.68 -2.67 23.29
C GLU A 151 -17.95 -2.94 24.12
N GLY A 152 -18.30 -2.05 25.06
CA GLY A 152 -19.56 -2.13 25.81
C GLY A 152 -20.83 -2.01 24.95
N LEU A 153 -20.76 -1.29 23.82
CA LEU A 153 -21.84 -1.20 22.83
C LEU A 153 -21.85 -2.41 21.89
N LYS A 154 -20.68 -2.88 21.44
CA LYS A 154 -20.50 -4.09 20.63
C LYS A 154 -21.05 -5.34 21.31
N LEU A 155 -20.77 -5.53 22.61
CA LEU A 155 -21.34 -6.61 23.42
C LEU A 155 -22.87 -6.50 23.63
N LYS A 156 -23.43 -5.29 23.56
CA LYS A 156 -24.90 -5.08 23.57
C LYS A 156 -25.50 -5.39 22.21
N LEU A 157 -24.85 -4.97 21.12
CA LEU A 157 -25.27 -5.22 19.75
C LEU A 157 -25.28 -6.73 19.43
N GLU A 158 -24.25 -7.47 19.82
CA GLU A 158 -24.18 -8.93 19.66
C GLU A 158 -25.32 -9.64 20.41
N LYS A 159 -25.63 -9.22 21.65
CA LYS A 159 -26.75 -9.75 22.42
C LYS A 159 -28.10 -9.46 21.75
N LEU A 160 -28.31 -8.24 21.24
CA LEU A 160 -29.52 -7.88 20.48
C LEU A 160 -29.63 -8.68 19.17
N GLN A 161 -28.53 -8.85 18.44
CA GLN A 161 -28.49 -9.65 17.21
C GLN A 161 -28.85 -11.11 17.49
N LYS A 162 -28.35 -11.71 18.59
CA LYS A 162 -28.72 -13.05 19.01
C LYS A 162 -30.21 -13.18 19.34
N ILE A 163 -30.77 -12.22 20.09
CA ILE A 163 -32.20 -12.19 20.44
C ILE A 163 -33.06 -12.04 19.17
N ASN A 164 -32.69 -11.14 18.26
CA ASN A 164 -33.39 -10.93 16.99
C ASN A 164 -33.39 -12.20 16.13
N ASN A 165 -32.23 -12.83 15.94
CA ASN A 165 -32.11 -14.09 15.20
C ASN A 165 -32.99 -15.20 15.80
N GLU A 166 -33.05 -15.28 17.14
CA GLU A 166 -33.94 -16.23 17.81
C GLU A 166 -35.43 -15.89 17.57
N GLN A 167 -35.82 -14.62 17.68
CA GLN A 167 -37.19 -14.16 17.39
C GLN A 167 -37.60 -14.45 15.93
N THR A 168 -36.74 -14.14 14.94
CA THR A 168 -36.96 -14.51 13.54
C THR A 168 -37.14 -16.02 13.37
N SER A 169 -36.35 -16.85 14.07
CA SER A 169 -36.49 -18.31 14.03
C SER A 169 -37.81 -18.81 14.64
N ARG A 170 -38.32 -18.13 15.69
CA ARG A 170 -39.62 -18.42 16.32
C ARG A 170 -40.77 -18.02 15.39
N ILE A 171 -40.67 -16.85 14.73
CA ILE A 171 -41.64 -16.36 13.74
C ILE A 171 -41.75 -17.34 12.56
N HIS A 172 -40.63 -17.78 11.96
CA HIS A 172 -40.67 -18.77 10.86
C HIS A 172 -41.12 -20.18 11.26
N LYS A 173 -41.13 -20.52 12.56
CA LYS A 173 -41.78 -21.73 13.08
C LYS A 173 -43.29 -21.54 13.19
N ALA A 174 -43.73 -20.42 13.78
CA ALA A 174 -45.14 -20.08 13.90
C ALA A 174 -45.84 -19.92 12.54
N GLN A 175 -45.18 -19.24 11.58
CA GLN A 175 -45.69 -19.04 10.22
C GLN A 175 -45.92 -20.35 9.47
N ARG A 176 -45.00 -21.33 9.59
CA ARG A 176 -45.18 -22.66 8.98
C ARG A 176 -46.26 -23.48 9.66
N ALA A 177 -46.41 -23.37 10.98
CA ALA A 177 -47.51 -24.02 11.70
C ALA A 177 -48.87 -23.42 11.34
N LEU A 178 -48.95 -22.10 11.13
CA LEU A 178 -50.14 -21.40 10.63
C LEU A 178 -50.50 -21.89 9.22
N GLN A 179 -49.55 -21.87 8.28
CA GLN A 179 -49.77 -22.31 6.90
C GLN A 179 -50.25 -23.76 6.83
N ALA A 180 -49.64 -24.68 7.59
CA ALA A 180 -50.06 -26.08 7.63
C ALA A 180 -51.49 -26.25 8.19
N ALA A 181 -51.88 -25.43 9.18
CA ALA A 181 -53.25 -25.42 9.70
C ALA A 181 -54.26 -24.83 8.70
N GLU A 182 -53.87 -23.81 7.93
CA GLU A 182 -54.68 -23.24 6.85
C GLU A 182 -54.87 -24.23 5.69
N GLU A 183 -53.82 -24.96 5.29
CA GLU A 183 -53.86 -25.99 4.25
C GLU A 183 -54.76 -27.17 4.65
N GLU A 184 -54.61 -27.72 5.87
CA GLU A 184 -55.48 -28.78 6.38
C GLU A 184 -56.94 -28.30 6.58
N MET A 185 -57.16 -27.05 6.99
CA MET A 185 -58.51 -26.46 7.04
C MET A 185 -59.16 -26.38 5.65
N LEU A 186 -58.41 -25.94 4.63
CA LEU A 186 -58.90 -25.87 3.25
C LEU A 186 -59.21 -27.26 2.69
N LYS A 187 -58.33 -28.24 2.95
CA LYS A 187 -58.53 -29.65 2.60
C LYS A 187 -59.77 -30.25 3.25
N ALA A 188 -59.92 -30.13 4.58
CA ALA A 188 -61.10 -30.61 5.30
C ALA A 188 -62.40 -29.94 4.80
N LYS A 189 -62.37 -28.65 4.44
CA LYS A 189 -63.50 -27.93 3.83
C LYS A 189 -63.85 -28.46 2.44
N LEU A 190 -62.86 -28.81 1.62
CA LEU A 190 -63.06 -29.42 0.30
C LEU A 190 -63.64 -30.83 0.44
N GLU A 191 -63.08 -31.67 1.31
CA GLU A 191 -63.56 -33.03 1.62
C GLU A 191 -65.02 -33.01 2.11
N ALA A 192 -65.34 -32.15 3.09
CA ALA A 192 -66.71 -31.97 3.57
C ALA A 192 -67.67 -31.52 2.46
N SER A 193 -67.23 -30.63 1.55
CA SER A 193 -68.04 -30.22 0.40
C SER A 193 -68.25 -31.35 -0.61
N SER A 194 -67.29 -32.27 -0.75
CA SER A 194 -67.38 -33.45 -1.61
C SER A 194 -68.34 -34.49 -1.03
N MET A 195 -68.19 -34.84 0.25
CA MET A 195 -69.13 -35.71 0.97
C MET A 195 -70.56 -35.16 0.93
N THR A 196 -70.74 -33.83 1.06
CA THR A 196 -72.06 -33.18 0.96
C THR A 196 -72.68 -33.36 -0.43
N LYS A 197 -71.88 -33.32 -1.51
CA LYS A 197 -72.36 -33.60 -2.88
C LYS A 197 -72.75 -35.06 -3.06
N GLN A 198 -71.88 -35.99 -2.67
CA GLN A 198 -72.14 -37.44 -2.73
C GLN A 198 -73.39 -37.82 -1.93
N LEU A 199 -73.53 -37.31 -0.70
CA LEU A 199 -74.70 -37.56 0.14
C LEU A 199 -75.98 -36.99 -0.51
N LYS A 200 -75.93 -35.80 -1.12
CA LYS A 200 -77.08 -35.19 -1.84
C LYS A 200 -77.48 -35.99 -3.08
N GLU A 201 -76.54 -36.63 -3.75
CA GLU A 201 -76.77 -37.49 -4.90
C GLU A 201 -77.40 -38.83 -4.50
N VAL A 202 -76.83 -39.52 -3.51
CA VAL A 202 -77.42 -40.75 -2.92
C VAL A 202 -78.81 -40.49 -2.33
N HIS A 203 -79.00 -39.37 -1.62
CA HIS A 203 -80.29 -38.99 -1.03
C HIS A 203 -81.38 -38.77 -2.11
N ARG A 204 -81.01 -38.27 -3.31
CA ARG A 204 -81.93 -38.15 -4.45
C ARG A 204 -82.36 -39.50 -5.04
N ALA A 205 -81.54 -40.53 -4.93
CA ALA A 205 -81.78 -41.82 -5.58
C ALA A 205 -82.56 -42.83 -4.70
N TRP A 206 -82.47 -42.73 -3.36
CA TRP A 206 -82.89 -43.86 -2.50
C TRP A 206 -83.61 -43.52 -1.18
N SER A 207 -83.55 -42.28 -0.67
CA SER A 207 -83.98 -42.00 0.72
C SER A 207 -85.49 -42.19 0.98
N PRO A 208 -85.88 -43.08 1.92
CA PRO A 208 -87.23 -43.10 2.47
C PRO A 208 -87.50 -41.87 3.35
N SER A 209 -88.77 -41.52 3.58
CA SER A 209 -89.17 -40.37 4.40
C SER A 209 -88.69 -40.44 5.86
N TRP A 210 -88.63 -41.65 6.44
CA TRP A 210 -88.16 -41.84 7.82
C TRP A 210 -86.67 -41.48 8.00
N PHE A 211 -85.85 -41.63 6.97
CA PHE A 211 -84.42 -41.30 7.03
C PHE A 211 -84.19 -39.79 7.05
N SER A 212 -84.98 -39.00 6.30
CA SER A 212 -84.92 -37.54 6.36
C SER A 212 -85.28 -36.99 7.74
N ALA A 213 -86.23 -37.61 8.46
CA ALA A 213 -86.52 -37.26 9.85
C ALA A 213 -85.32 -37.55 10.79
N HIS A 214 -84.61 -38.66 10.57
CA HIS A 214 -83.39 -38.97 11.31
C HIS A 214 -82.24 -38.00 11.00
N ILE A 215 -82.07 -37.56 9.74
CA ILE A 215 -81.09 -36.51 9.39
C ILE A 215 -81.37 -35.22 10.18
N VAL A 216 -82.62 -34.77 10.25
CA VAL A 216 -82.99 -33.56 11.01
C VAL A 216 -82.71 -33.74 12.52
N HIS A 217 -82.95 -34.93 13.07
CA HIS A 217 -82.59 -35.24 14.46
C HIS A 217 -81.07 -35.25 14.70
N CYS A 218 -80.29 -35.87 13.81
CA CYS A 218 -78.82 -35.84 13.90
C CYS A 218 -78.27 -34.42 13.75
N GLN A 219 -78.85 -33.59 12.87
CA GLN A 219 -78.48 -32.18 12.72
C GLN A 219 -78.77 -31.39 14.00
N SER A 220 -79.94 -31.58 14.63
CA SER A 220 -80.26 -30.89 15.90
C SER A 220 -79.37 -31.36 17.05
N PHE A 221 -79.02 -32.65 17.11
CA PHE A 221 -78.08 -33.19 18.09
C PHE A 221 -76.66 -32.59 17.93
N VAL A 222 -76.11 -32.59 16.70
CA VAL A 222 -74.80 -32.00 16.41
C VAL A 222 -74.78 -30.49 16.66
N LEU A 223 -75.87 -29.78 16.33
CA LEU A 223 -76.00 -28.34 16.60
C LEU A 223 -76.06 -28.06 18.12
N THR A 224 -76.76 -28.88 18.89
CA THR A 224 -76.78 -28.80 20.35
C THR A 224 -75.40 -29.06 20.94
N LEU A 225 -74.71 -30.12 20.50
CA LEU A 225 -73.35 -30.46 20.96
C LEU A 225 -72.33 -29.36 20.61
N TRP A 226 -72.44 -28.76 19.42
CA TRP A 226 -71.64 -27.59 19.04
C TRP A 226 -71.93 -26.39 19.95
N ASN A 227 -73.18 -26.10 20.26
CA ASN A 227 -73.54 -24.96 21.12
C ASN A 227 -73.17 -25.17 22.60
N GLN A 228 -73.23 -26.41 23.10
CA GLN A 228 -72.89 -26.75 24.49
C GLN A 228 -71.39 -26.93 24.73
N ILE A 229 -70.63 -27.47 23.77
CA ILE A 229 -69.22 -27.85 23.96
C ILE A 229 -68.29 -27.06 23.03
N GLY A 230 -68.55 -27.09 21.71
CA GLY A 230 -67.65 -26.47 20.72
C GLY A 230 -67.55 -24.94 20.87
N ARG A 231 -68.69 -24.25 20.82
CA ARG A 231 -68.82 -22.79 20.91
C ARG A 231 -68.13 -22.19 22.15
N PRO A 232 -68.37 -22.66 23.40
CA PRO A 232 -67.71 -22.09 24.57
C PRO A 232 -66.20 -22.39 24.65
N VAL A 233 -65.72 -23.47 24.01
CA VAL A 233 -64.27 -23.79 23.94
C VAL A 233 -63.56 -22.94 22.88
N PHE A 234 -64.08 -22.87 21.65
CA PHE A 234 -63.38 -22.23 20.54
C PHE A 234 -63.55 -20.70 20.48
N ASN A 235 -64.71 -20.15 20.85
CA ASN A 235 -64.93 -18.70 20.80
C ASN A 235 -63.89 -17.88 21.60
N PRO A 236 -63.57 -18.17 22.88
CA PRO A 236 -62.58 -17.39 23.61
C PRO A 236 -61.17 -17.51 23.02
N THR A 237 -60.79 -18.67 22.48
CA THR A 237 -59.49 -18.84 21.80
C THR A 237 -59.40 -18.00 20.53
N ILE A 238 -60.46 -17.96 19.72
CA ILE A 238 -60.54 -17.12 18.52
C ILE A 238 -60.50 -15.63 18.90
N GLN A 239 -61.25 -15.22 19.94
CA GLN A 239 -61.29 -13.84 20.41
C GLN A 239 -59.94 -13.37 20.97
N GLU A 240 -59.25 -14.20 21.75
CA GLU A 240 -57.91 -13.88 22.26
C GLU A 240 -56.89 -13.84 21.12
N ALA A 241 -56.95 -14.74 20.13
CA ALA A 241 -56.07 -14.70 18.95
C ALA A 241 -56.24 -13.40 18.14
N LEU A 242 -57.49 -12.94 17.94
CA LEU A 242 -57.78 -11.66 17.28
C LEU A 242 -57.28 -10.46 18.09
N LYS A 243 -57.42 -10.50 19.42
CA LYS A 243 -56.92 -9.46 20.34
C LYS A 243 -55.39 -9.40 20.36
N GLN A 244 -54.71 -10.54 20.40
CA GLN A 244 -53.25 -10.64 20.32
C GLN A 244 -52.73 -10.11 18.97
N LYS A 245 -53.41 -10.43 17.85
CA LYS A 245 -53.09 -9.82 16.55
C LYS A 245 -53.19 -8.29 16.60
N TYR A 246 -54.29 -7.75 17.13
CA TYR A 246 -54.52 -6.30 17.20
C TYR A 246 -53.47 -5.57 18.05
N GLU A 247 -53.09 -6.10 19.22
CA GLU A 247 -52.04 -5.47 20.03
C GLU A 247 -50.65 -5.57 19.39
N VAL A 248 -50.34 -6.64 18.64
CA VAL A 248 -49.10 -6.72 17.84
C VAL A 248 -49.10 -5.71 16.69
N GLU A 249 -50.21 -5.57 15.96
CA GLU A 249 -50.37 -4.61 14.86
C GLU A 249 -50.19 -3.16 15.34
N LYS A 250 -50.85 -2.81 16.45
CA LYS A 250 -50.74 -1.53 17.16
C LYS A 250 -49.33 -1.27 17.72
N TRP A 251 -48.65 -2.30 18.24
CA TRP A 251 -47.26 -2.21 18.70
C TRP A 251 -46.30 -1.92 17.53
N VAL A 252 -46.44 -2.63 16.41
CA VAL A 252 -45.64 -2.40 15.19
C VAL A 252 -45.85 -0.98 14.68
N GLN A 253 -47.10 -0.53 14.56
CA GLN A 253 -47.41 0.83 14.11
C GLN A 253 -46.79 1.90 15.04
N HIS A 254 -46.91 1.74 16.36
CA HIS A 254 -46.35 2.68 17.34
C HIS A 254 -44.82 2.83 17.23
N HIS A 255 -44.10 1.72 17.03
CA HIS A 255 -42.64 1.76 16.83
C HIS A 255 -42.26 2.34 15.47
N LEU A 256 -42.98 2.01 14.41
CA LEU A 256 -42.71 2.53 13.06
C LEU A 256 -42.95 4.04 12.98
N GLU A 257 -44.02 4.54 13.59
CA GLU A 257 -44.25 5.98 13.78
C GLU A 257 -43.17 6.63 14.65
N THR A 258 -42.70 5.97 15.70
CA THR A 258 -41.64 6.48 16.58
C THR A 258 -40.28 6.55 15.86
N ILE A 259 -39.94 5.56 15.02
CA ILE A 259 -38.75 5.59 14.16
C ILE A 259 -38.86 6.77 13.17
N LYS A 260 -39.98 6.87 12.45
CA LYS A 260 -40.22 7.92 11.45
C LYS A 260 -40.21 9.34 12.03
N ARG A 261 -40.81 9.53 13.21
CA ARG A 261 -40.99 10.86 13.84
C ARG A 261 -39.83 11.29 14.75
N LYS A 262 -39.16 10.37 15.44
CA LYS A 262 -38.13 10.71 16.43
C LYS A 262 -36.72 10.38 15.95
N TRP A 263 -36.50 9.16 15.46
CA TRP A 263 -35.15 8.71 15.11
C TRP A 263 -34.67 9.29 13.77
N PHE A 264 -35.53 9.28 12.74
CA PHE A 264 -35.15 9.77 11.41
C PHE A 264 -34.74 11.25 11.39
N PRO A 265 -35.44 12.20 12.06
CA PRO A 265 -34.98 13.58 12.14
C PRO A 265 -33.66 13.74 12.91
N THR A 266 -33.54 13.15 14.11
CA THR A 266 -32.32 13.27 14.93
C THR A 266 -31.08 12.66 14.26
N ILE A 267 -31.22 11.57 13.51
CA ILE A 267 -30.13 11.02 12.68
C ILE A 267 -29.73 12.01 11.58
N ASN A 268 -30.70 12.63 10.91
CA ASN A 268 -30.46 13.62 9.86
C ASN A 268 -29.85 14.93 10.40
N GLU A 269 -30.26 15.37 11.59
CA GLU A 269 -29.68 16.51 12.31
C GLU A 269 -28.23 16.24 12.71
N HIS A 270 -27.92 15.08 13.31
CA HIS A 270 -26.54 14.70 13.62
C HIS A 270 -25.69 14.55 12.35
N TYR A 271 -26.23 13.98 11.28
CA TYR A 271 -25.53 13.90 9.99
C TYR A 271 -25.21 15.28 9.42
N LYS A 272 -26.18 16.21 9.41
CA LYS A 272 -25.96 17.61 9.00
C LYS A 272 -24.91 18.31 9.86
N ALA A 273 -25.02 18.22 11.19
CA ALA A 273 -24.05 18.84 12.10
C ALA A 273 -22.63 18.30 11.92
N ILE A 274 -22.47 16.99 11.63
CA ILE A 274 -21.18 16.40 11.25
C ILE A 274 -20.67 16.99 9.93
N VAL A 275 -21.52 17.02 8.89
CA VAL A 275 -21.15 17.58 7.58
C VAL A 275 -20.76 19.06 7.71
N GLU A 276 -21.58 19.89 8.35
CA GLU A 276 -21.35 21.33 8.54
C GLU A 276 -20.06 21.63 9.32
N ASN A 277 -19.76 20.85 10.36
CA ASN A 277 -18.57 21.05 11.19
C ASN A 277 -17.26 20.59 10.49
N TYR A 278 -17.30 19.52 9.68
CA TYR A 278 -16.11 19.03 8.97
C TYR A 278 -15.94 19.58 7.53
N HIS A 279 -17.00 20.13 6.92
CA HIS A 279 -16.92 20.77 5.59
C HIS A 279 -15.84 21.87 5.48
N PRO A 280 -15.75 22.87 6.39
CA PRO A 280 -14.71 23.89 6.30
C PRO A 280 -13.30 23.33 6.52
N LEU A 281 -13.15 22.26 7.32
CA LEU A 281 -11.87 21.58 7.51
C LEU A 281 -11.42 20.85 6.24
N LEU A 282 -12.33 20.12 5.59
CA LEU A 282 -12.07 19.45 4.31
C LEU A 282 -11.80 20.46 3.18
N GLN A 283 -12.54 21.56 3.13
CA GLN A 283 -12.38 22.61 2.11
C GLN A 283 -11.07 23.38 2.28
N SER A 284 -10.70 23.75 3.52
CA SER A 284 -9.42 24.42 3.80
C SER A 284 -8.23 23.49 3.52
N PHE A 285 -8.29 22.22 3.95
CA PHE A 285 -7.27 21.22 3.60
C PHE A 285 -7.15 21.03 2.08
N SER A 286 -8.26 20.87 1.37
CA SER A 286 -8.26 20.78 -0.11
C SER A 286 -7.61 22.01 -0.76
N THR A 287 -7.94 23.21 -0.28
CA THR A 287 -7.36 24.46 -0.78
C THR A 287 -5.86 24.53 -0.53
N GLN A 288 -5.41 24.13 0.67
CA GLN A 288 -4.00 24.10 1.05
C GLN A 288 -3.21 23.07 0.21
N VAL A 289 -3.77 21.89 -0.06
CA VAL A 289 -3.16 20.88 -0.94
C VAL A 289 -3.05 21.38 -2.38
N ILE A 290 -4.07 22.04 -2.92
CA ILE A 290 -4.05 22.64 -4.26
C ILE A 290 -2.97 23.74 -4.35
N GLN A 291 -2.90 24.64 -3.36
CA GLN A 291 -1.87 25.67 -3.30
C GLN A 291 -0.46 25.06 -3.21
N TYR A 292 -0.24 24.09 -2.32
CA TYR A 292 1.05 23.43 -2.17
C TYR A 292 1.45 22.68 -3.44
N HIS A 293 0.50 22.01 -4.11
CA HIS A 293 0.75 21.38 -5.41
C HIS A 293 1.21 22.39 -6.46
N HIS A 294 0.56 23.54 -6.60
CA HIS A 294 0.99 24.57 -7.56
C HIS A 294 2.34 25.22 -7.21
N VAL A 295 2.64 25.44 -5.92
CA VAL A 295 3.95 25.94 -5.47
C VAL A 295 5.06 24.91 -5.73
N ALA A 296 4.80 23.64 -5.45
CA ALA A 296 5.72 22.54 -5.75
C ALA A 296 5.92 22.38 -7.26
N GLN A 297 4.84 22.32 -8.05
CA GLN A 297 4.88 22.16 -9.51
C GLN A 297 5.65 23.31 -10.19
N SER A 298 5.40 24.57 -9.80
CA SER A 298 6.10 25.73 -10.36
C SER A 298 7.58 25.78 -9.94
N THR A 299 7.90 25.37 -8.71
CA THR A 299 9.28 25.32 -8.21
C THR A 299 10.08 24.17 -8.84
N ILE A 300 9.49 22.98 -8.93
CA ILE A 300 10.06 21.82 -9.63
C ILE A 300 10.25 22.16 -11.12
N LYS A 301 9.27 22.80 -11.79
CA LYS A 301 9.44 23.25 -13.18
C LYS A 301 10.60 24.24 -13.33
N ARG A 302 10.78 25.17 -12.40
CA ARG A 302 11.93 26.10 -12.40
C ARG A 302 13.26 25.36 -12.27
N HIS A 303 13.37 24.40 -11.36
CA HIS A 303 14.60 23.60 -11.21
C HIS A 303 14.86 22.68 -12.40
N ILE A 304 13.82 22.05 -12.98
CA ILE A 304 13.96 21.26 -14.21
C ILE A 304 14.45 22.13 -15.37
N LEU A 305 13.88 23.33 -15.57
CA LEU A 305 14.33 24.26 -16.61
C LEU A 305 15.77 24.71 -16.37
N ASN A 306 16.15 25.07 -15.14
CA ASN A 306 17.53 25.46 -14.83
C ASN A 306 18.52 24.30 -14.99
N ILE A 307 18.15 23.07 -14.64
CA ILE A 307 18.98 21.87 -14.86
C ILE A 307 19.08 21.58 -16.36
N GLN A 308 18.00 21.71 -17.12
CA GLN A 308 18.03 21.57 -18.57
C GLN A 308 18.93 22.64 -19.21
N GLU A 309 18.77 23.91 -18.87
CA GLU A 309 19.55 25.03 -19.41
C GLU A 309 21.05 24.95 -19.06
N THR A 310 21.40 24.41 -17.88
CA THR A 310 22.80 24.20 -17.47
C THR A 310 23.44 22.92 -18.01
N VAL A 311 22.66 21.88 -18.33
CA VAL A 311 23.18 20.58 -18.81
C VAL A 311 23.03 20.39 -20.33
N ASP A 312 22.09 21.07 -21.00
CA ASP A 312 21.92 20.99 -22.46
C ASP A 312 23.19 21.37 -23.25
N PRO A 313 23.99 22.41 -22.88
CA PRO A 313 25.25 22.70 -23.56
C PRO A 313 26.22 21.51 -23.56
N TYR A 314 26.41 20.87 -22.41
CA TYR A 314 27.23 19.67 -22.27
C TYR A 314 26.62 18.48 -23.02
N PHE A 315 25.29 18.35 -23.07
CA PHE A 315 24.63 17.33 -23.88
C PHE A 315 24.78 17.57 -25.37
N GLN A 316 24.74 18.81 -25.88
CA GLN A 316 25.00 19.08 -27.30
C GLN A 316 26.48 18.86 -27.63
N GLU A 317 27.42 19.25 -26.77
CA GLU A 317 28.85 19.02 -26.96
C GLU A 317 29.19 17.52 -26.96
N ALA A 318 28.74 16.77 -25.95
CA ALA A 318 28.87 15.32 -25.89
C ALA A 318 28.18 14.64 -27.07
N LYS A 319 27.01 15.11 -27.50
CA LYS A 319 26.32 14.62 -28.71
C LYS A 319 27.10 14.90 -29.98
N MET A 320 27.76 16.05 -30.13
CA MET A 320 28.60 16.36 -31.29
C MET A 320 29.85 15.48 -31.33
N PHE A 321 30.46 15.20 -30.17
CA PHE A 321 31.59 14.27 -30.04
C PHE A 321 31.19 12.81 -30.29
N MET A 322 30.08 12.36 -29.71
CA MET A 322 29.58 10.99 -29.84
C MET A 322 28.94 10.71 -31.20
N LYS A 323 28.43 11.74 -31.90
CA LYS A 323 27.75 11.59 -33.20
C LYS A 323 28.52 10.74 -34.22
N PRO A 324 29.79 11.00 -34.57
CA PRO A 324 30.51 10.16 -35.53
C PRO A 324 30.59 8.70 -35.10
N TYR A 325 30.78 8.41 -33.80
CA TYR A 325 30.82 7.04 -33.28
C TYR A 325 29.43 6.37 -33.30
N VAL A 326 28.37 7.12 -32.98
CA VAL A 326 26.98 6.64 -33.06
C VAL A 326 26.55 6.42 -34.52
N ASP A 327 26.92 7.32 -35.43
CA ASP A 327 26.66 7.19 -36.87
C ASP A 327 27.41 5.96 -37.42
N GLN A 328 28.69 5.77 -37.05
CA GLN A 328 29.48 4.58 -37.43
C GLN A 328 28.92 3.28 -36.85
N VAL A 329 28.60 3.24 -35.55
CA VAL A 329 28.01 2.06 -34.89
C VAL A 329 26.63 1.77 -35.46
N THR A 330 25.81 2.78 -35.77
CA THR A 330 24.50 2.55 -36.40
C THR A 330 24.59 2.19 -37.88
N GLU A 331 25.61 2.62 -38.63
CA GLU A 331 25.88 2.14 -39.98
C GLU A 331 26.26 0.65 -39.99
N ILE A 332 27.22 0.26 -39.14
CA ILE A 332 27.63 -1.14 -38.94
C ILE A 332 26.45 -1.99 -38.44
N THR A 333 25.69 -1.49 -37.46
CA THR A 333 24.67 -2.30 -36.77
C THR A 333 23.33 -2.34 -37.51
N LYS A 334 22.96 -1.31 -38.30
CA LYS A 334 21.71 -1.27 -39.10
C LYS A 334 21.38 -2.57 -39.83
N PRO A 335 22.23 -3.11 -40.72
CA PRO A 335 21.89 -4.32 -41.48
C PRO A 335 21.69 -5.54 -40.58
N HIS A 336 22.36 -5.61 -39.43
CA HIS A 336 22.16 -6.67 -38.44
C HIS A 336 20.87 -6.48 -37.63
N LEU A 337 20.57 -5.23 -37.24
CA LEU A 337 19.37 -4.85 -36.49
C LEU A 337 18.10 -5.00 -37.32
N ASP A 338 18.13 -4.58 -38.60
CA ASP A 338 17.04 -4.78 -39.56
C ASP A 338 16.81 -6.27 -39.81
N LYS A 339 17.87 -7.06 -39.97
CA LYS A 339 17.77 -8.53 -40.13
C LYS A 339 17.19 -9.21 -38.88
N ALA A 340 17.58 -8.77 -37.68
CA ALA A 340 16.99 -9.22 -36.42
C ALA A 340 15.52 -8.78 -36.29
N CYS A 341 15.17 -7.56 -36.69
CA CYS A 341 13.80 -7.04 -36.69
C CYS A 341 12.90 -7.79 -37.69
N LEU A 342 13.40 -8.11 -38.88
CA LEU A 342 12.73 -8.96 -39.86
C LEU A 342 12.50 -10.38 -39.32
N PHE A 343 13.46 -10.95 -38.60
CA PHE A 343 13.31 -12.24 -37.91
C PHE A 343 12.30 -12.16 -36.74
N ALA A 344 12.22 -11.00 -36.05
CA ALA A 344 11.27 -10.77 -34.95
C ALA A 344 9.83 -10.48 -35.42
N LYS A 345 9.60 -9.91 -36.61
CA LYS A 345 8.26 -9.62 -37.18
C LYS A 345 7.23 -10.77 -37.09
N PRO A 346 7.54 -12.05 -37.39
CA PRO A 346 6.58 -13.15 -37.20
C PRO A 346 6.24 -13.41 -35.73
N PHE A 347 7.15 -13.14 -34.79
CA PHE A 347 6.89 -13.28 -33.35
C PHE A 347 6.08 -12.10 -32.81
N SER A 348 6.41 -10.86 -33.19
CA SER A 348 5.62 -9.69 -32.77
C SER A 348 4.19 -9.75 -33.30
N LYS A 349 3.96 -10.19 -34.54
CA LYS A 349 2.60 -10.47 -35.06
C LYS A 349 1.83 -11.49 -34.22
N LYS A 350 2.48 -12.57 -33.76
CA LYS A 350 1.85 -13.56 -32.86
C LYS A 350 1.52 -12.96 -31.50
N VAL A 351 2.45 -12.22 -30.88
CA VAL A 351 2.25 -11.55 -29.58
C VAL A 351 1.09 -10.55 -29.66
N ILE A 352 1.04 -9.71 -30.70
CA ILE A 352 -0.05 -8.75 -30.93
C ILE A 352 -1.38 -9.47 -31.08
N HIS A 353 -1.45 -10.56 -31.87
CA HIS A 353 -2.69 -11.33 -32.04
C HIS A 353 -3.18 -11.96 -30.72
N TYR A 354 -2.27 -12.58 -29.94
CA TYR A 354 -2.64 -13.13 -28.63
C TYR A 354 -3.07 -12.03 -27.65
N HIS A 355 -2.38 -10.89 -27.62
CA HIS A 355 -2.75 -9.74 -26.79
C HIS A 355 -4.14 -9.20 -27.16
N GLN A 356 -4.44 -9.04 -28.45
CA GLN A 356 -5.76 -8.63 -28.94
C GLN A 356 -6.85 -9.63 -28.53
N LYS A 357 -6.60 -10.93 -28.67
CA LYS A 357 -7.54 -12.00 -28.25
C LYS A 357 -7.78 -11.98 -26.74
N ILE A 358 -6.72 -11.85 -25.93
CA ILE A 358 -6.82 -11.75 -24.47
C ILE A 358 -7.59 -10.48 -24.07
N SER A 359 -7.28 -9.33 -24.67
CA SER A 359 -7.95 -8.05 -24.39
C SER A 359 -9.45 -8.10 -24.71
N LYS A 360 -9.85 -8.76 -25.81
CA LYS A 360 -11.27 -8.98 -26.15
C LYS A 360 -11.97 -9.85 -25.10
N ASN A 361 -11.39 -11.02 -24.79
CA ASN A 361 -11.95 -11.94 -23.79
C ASN A 361 -12.06 -11.29 -22.39
N VAL A 362 -11.05 -10.51 -21.97
CA VAL A 362 -11.06 -9.78 -20.70
C VAL A 362 -12.15 -8.72 -20.68
N ARG A 363 -12.40 -8.01 -21.79
CA ARG A 363 -13.47 -7.01 -21.88
C ARG A 363 -14.86 -7.64 -21.82
N GLU A 364 -15.06 -8.75 -22.54
CA GLU A 364 -16.30 -9.52 -22.50
C GLU A 364 -16.60 -10.03 -21.09
N TYR A 365 -15.61 -10.65 -20.44
CA TYR A 365 -15.74 -11.14 -19.06
C TYR A 365 -15.92 -10.01 -18.04
N HIS A 366 -15.28 -8.85 -18.24
CA HIS A 366 -15.48 -7.65 -17.41
C HIS A 366 -16.92 -7.15 -17.51
N SER A 367 -17.46 -7.02 -18.71
CA SER A 367 -18.86 -6.61 -18.90
C SER A 367 -19.87 -7.58 -18.27
N LEU A 368 -19.60 -8.89 -18.34
CA LEU A 368 -20.44 -9.93 -17.72
C LEU A 368 -20.40 -9.85 -16.18
N VAL A 369 -19.21 -9.72 -15.60
CA VAL A 369 -19.02 -9.54 -14.15
C VAL A 369 -19.64 -8.23 -13.67
N GLN A 370 -19.49 -7.14 -14.42
CA GLN A 370 -20.10 -5.85 -14.11
C GLN A 370 -21.64 -5.94 -14.12
N ALA A 371 -22.24 -6.61 -15.11
CA ALA A 371 -23.69 -6.83 -15.14
C ALA A 371 -24.17 -7.66 -13.93
N THR A 372 -23.52 -8.80 -13.67
CA THR A 372 -23.89 -9.70 -12.55
C THR A 372 -23.72 -9.02 -11.19
N LEU A 373 -22.67 -8.21 -11.01
CA LEU A 373 -22.48 -7.41 -9.79
C LEU A 373 -23.52 -6.30 -9.66
N HIS A 374 -23.90 -5.61 -10.74
CA HIS A 374 -24.92 -4.57 -10.69
C HIS A 374 -26.31 -5.16 -10.36
N GLU A 375 -26.65 -6.32 -10.92
CA GLU A 375 -27.89 -7.05 -10.63
C GLU A 375 -27.93 -7.52 -9.16
N THR A 376 -26.88 -8.22 -8.71
CA THR A 376 -26.82 -8.75 -7.33
C THR A 376 -26.75 -7.64 -6.28
N LEU A 377 -26.06 -6.52 -6.53
CA LEU A 377 -26.07 -5.36 -5.64
C LEU A 377 -27.45 -4.67 -5.58
N ASN A 378 -28.20 -4.60 -6.69
CA ASN A 378 -29.56 -4.06 -6.70
C ASN A 378 -30.59 -4.99 -6.04
N SER A 379 -30.35 -6.31 -6.02
CA SER A 379 -31.32 -7.30 -5.55
C SER A 379 -31.57 -7.30 -4.03
N TYR A 380 -30.68 -6.70 -3.23
CA TYR A 380 -30.86 -6.53 -1.78
C TYR A 380 -30.95 -5.06 -1.39
N GLU A 381 -31.92 -4.70 -0.55
CA GLU A 381 -32.19 -3.31 -0.14
C GLU A 381 -30.97 -2.62 0.52
N LEU A 382 -30.14 -3.39 1.24
CA LEU A 382 -28.93 -2.90 1.91
C LEU A 382 -27.76 -2.61 0.94
N THR A 383 -27.65 -3.33 -0.17
CA THR A 383 -26.55 -3.16 -1.15
C THR A 383 -26.95 -2.27 -2.33
N LYS A 384 -28.24 -2.03 -2.52
CA LYS A 384 -28.80 -1.13 -3.54
C LYS A 384 -28.13 0.27 -3.60
N PRO A 385 -27.87 0.99 -2.48
CA PRO A 385 -27.14 2.26 -2.53
C PRO A 385 -25.66 2.10 -2.97
N LEU A 386 -25.09 0.90 -2.89
CA LEU A 386 -23.74 0.56 -3.32
C LEU A 386 -23.64 0.14 -4.81
N ALA A 387 -24.77 0.00 -5.51
CA ALA A 387 -24.83 -0.38 -6.93
C ALA A 387 -24.41 0.74 -7.90
N THR A 388 -23.66 1.74 -7.43
CA THR A 388 -23.19 2.90 -8.19
C THR A 388 -22.25 2.47 -9.31
N GLU A 389 -22.47 2.94 -10.54
CA GLU A 389 -21.78 2.48 -11.76
C GLU A 389 -20.25 2.36 -11.60
N GLY A 390 -19.59 3.40 -11.08
CA GLY A 390 -18.15 3.39 -10.82
C GLY A 390 -17.70 2.35 -9.77
N LEU A 391 -18.46 2.15 -8.68
CA LEU A 391 -18.14 1.12 -7.67
C LEU A 391 -18.24 -0.28 -8.26
N VAL A 392 -19.27 -0.55 -9.08
CA VAL A 392 -19.41 -1.84 -9.77
C VAL A 392 -18.26 -2.05 -10.77
N GLN A 393 -17.87 -1.01 -11.50
CA GLN A 393 -16.73 -1.04 -12.43
C GLN A 393 -15.40 -1.34 -11.71
N PHE A 394 -15.17 -0.73 -10.55
CA PHE A 394 -13.98 -1.03 -9.71
C PHE A 394 -14.01 -2.46 -9.18
N LEU A 395 -15.15 -2.93 -8.64
CA LEU A 395 -15.30 -4.29 -8.13
C LEU A 395 -15.10 -5.36 -9.22
N ALA A 396 -15.69 -5.17 -10.40
CA ALA A 396 -15.49 -6.05 -11.56
C ALA A 396 -14.01 -6.11 -11.99
N SER A 397 -13.32 -4.97 -11.96
CA SER A 397 -11.90 -4.89 -12.29
C SER A 397 -11.04 -5.64 -11.26
N ILE A 398 -11.32 -5.49 -9.97
CA ILE A 398 -10.63 -6.21 -8.88
C ILE A 398 -10.84 -7.72 -9.03
N LEU A 399 -12.06 -8.17 -9.30
CA LEU A 399 -12.41 -9.58 -9.39
C LEU A 399 -11.66 -10.31 -10.53
N ILE A 400 -11.35 -9.60 -11.62
CA ILE A 400 -10.60 -10.12 -12.78
C ILE A 400 -9.08 -10.11 -12.52
N VAL A 401 -8.56 -9.08 -11.85
CA VAL A 401 -7.12 -8.98 -11.56
C VAL A 401 -6.68 -9.95 -10.46
N LEU A 402 -7.56 -10.26 -9.50
CA LEU A 402 -7.27 -11.16 -8.37
C LEU A 402 -6.71 -12.55 -8.78
N PRO A 403 -7.34 -13.34 -9.68
CA PRO A 403 -6.80 -14.63 -10.11
C PRO A 403 -5.47 -14.49 -10.87
N VAL A 404 -5.27 -13.40 -11.64
CA VAL A 404 -4.00 -13.15 -12.34
C VAL A 404 -2.86 -12.93 -11.34
N ILE A 405 -3.10 -12.16 -10.27
CA ILE A 405 -2.13 -11.97 -9.17
C ILE A 405 -1.79 -13.30 -8.48
N LEU A 406 -2.79 -14.17 -8.24
CA LEU A 406 -2.58 -15.47 -7.60
C LEU A 406 -1.76 -16.43 -8.48
N LEU A 407 -2.04 -16.48 -9.79
CA LEU A 407 -1.25 -17.26 -10.76
C LEU A 407 0.19 -16.73 -10.87
N PHE A 408 0.37 -15.41 -10.95
CA PHE A 408 1.70 -14.79 -11.00
C PHE A 408 2.50 -15.06 -9.71
N ARG A 409 1.85 -15.01 -8.55
CA ARG A 409 2.45 -15.32 -7.25
C ARG A 409 2.90 -16.77 -7.14
N THR A 410 2.13 -17.74 -7.64
CA THR A 410 2.54 -19.16 -7.63
C THR A 410 3.69 -19.44 -8.60
N LEU A 411 3.67 -18.84 -9.80
CA LEU A 411 4.77 -18.96 -10.79
C LEU A 411 6.10 -18.37 -10.29
N LEU A 412 6.08 -17.26 -9.55
CA LEU A 412 7.29 -16.61 -9.01
C LEU A 412 7.75 -17.18 -7.65
N SER A 413 6.97 -18.03 -6.99
CA SER A 413 7.27 -18.55 -5.65
C SER A 413 8.31 -19.70 -5.67
N LYS A 414 9.50 -19.42 -6.23
CA LYS A 414 10.72 -20.18 -5.98
C LYS A 414 11.57 -19.43 -4.95
N GLU A 415 11.27 -19.62 -3.67
CA GLU A 415 12.20 -19.16 -2.62
C GLU A 415 13.58 -19.82 -2.82
N PRO A 416 14.68 -19.06 -2.78
CA PRO A 416 16.02 -19.65 -2.82
C PRO A 416 16.22 -20.47 -1.54
N LYS A 417 16.32 -21.81 -1.68
CA LYS A 417 16.64 -22.72 -0.58
C LYS A 417 17.86 -22.19 0.18
N LYS A 418 17.66 -21.73 1.43
CA LYS A 418 18.75 -21.27 2.30
C LYS A 418 19.76 -22.41 2.46
N ARG A 419 20.93 -22.29 1.84
CA ARG A 419 22.07 -23.17 2.15
C ARG A 419 22.37 -23.01 3.64
N GLN A 420 22.30 -24.11 4.39
CA GLN A 420 22.88 -24.15 5.74
C GLN A 420 24.36 -23.81 5.61
N ARG A 421 24.78 -22.73 6.28
CA ARG A 421 26.18 -22.34 6.36
C ARG A 421 26.86 -23.33 7.31
N SER A 422 27.54 -24.34 6.77
CA SER A 422 28.35 -25.25 7.57
C SER A 422 29.48 -24.47 8.23
N SER A 423 29.43 -24.35 9.56
CA SER A 423 30.52 -23.79 10.34
C SER A 423 31.71 -24.75 10.29
N HIS A 424 32.75 -24.38 9.54
CA HIS A 424 33.94 -25.19 9.39
C HIS A 424 34.72 -25.18 10.71
N ARG A 425 34.60 -26.28 11.47
CA ARG A 425 35.26 -26.44 12.77
C ARG A 425 36.76 -26.70 12.53
N SER A 426 37.60 -25.74 12.89
CA SER A 426 39.05 -25.82 12.69
C SER A 426 39.69 -26.90 13.56
N HIS A 427 40.01 -28.05 12.94
CA HIS A 427 40.75 -29.10 13.63
C HIS A 427 42.20 -28.68 13.86
N THR A 428 42.59 -28.56 15.12
CA THR A 428 43.95 -28.20 15.54
C THR A 428 44.93 -29.32 15.22
N ARG A 429 45.94 -29.02 14.39
CA ARG A 429 46.98 -29.94 13.91
C ARG A 429 47.94 -30.32 15.04
N ARG A 430 47.57 -31.29 15.89
CA ARG A 430 48.38 -31.75 17.03
C ARG A 430 49.65 -32.49 16.54
N ARG A 431 50.72 -31.73 16.33
CA ARG A 431 52.03 -32.20 15.87
C ARG A 431 52.70 -33.01 16.99
N ALA A 432 52.80 -34.33 16.83
CA ALA A 432 53.59 -35.16 17.73
C ALA A 432 55.07 -34.76 17.66
N LYS A 433 55.74 -34.73 18.81
CA LYS A 433 57.19 -34.56 18.94
C LYS A 433 57.65 -35.49 20.08
N HIS A 434 58.71 -36.25 19.85
CA HIS A 434 59.17 -37.26 20.80
C HIS A 434 59.82 -36.64 22.04
N ALA A 435 59.64 -37.31 23.17
CA ALA A 435 60.49 -37.26 24.37
C ALA A 435 60.56 -38.69 24.93
N ASN A 436 61.65 -39.03 25.62
CA ASN A 436 62.06 -40.43 25.85
C ASN A 436 61.84 -40.92 27.29
N ALA A 437 61.98 -42.24 27.43
CA ALA A 437 62.51 -42.95 28.61
C ALA A 437 61.68 -42.97 29.92
N SER A 438 61.08 -44.13 30.16
CA SER A 438 61.12 -44.89 31.43
C SER A 438 61.22 -44.16 32.78
N LYS A 439 60.18 -44.34 33.60
CA LYS A 439 60.27 -45.22 34.77
C LYS A 439 58.91 -45.84 35.09
#